data_AF-A0A936Y486-F1
#
_entry.id   AF-A0A936Y486-F1
#
_cell.length_a   1.000
_cell.length_b   1.000
_cell.length_c   1.000
_cell.angle_alpha   90.00
_cell.angle_beta   90.00
_cell.angle_gamma   90.00
#
_symmetry.space_group_name_H-M   'P 1'
#
loop_
_entity.id
_entity.type
_entity.pdbx_description
1 polymer ?
#
loop_
_entity_poly.entity_id
_entity_poly.type
_entity_poly.pdbx_seq_one_letter_code
_entity_poly.pdbx_strand_id
1 'polypeptide(L)'
;MKRIRKQVVIAIEEANAIIFMVDAATGITELDNSMVDLLRRSKKPVFLVVNKVDNHERLMEASEFYALGFDNIFFVSSISGSGTGEILDAITER
;
A
#
# COMPACT_ATOMS: atom_id res chain seq x y z
N MET A 1 -0.09 -9.89 17.65
CA MET A 1 -0.08 -8.44 17.30
C MET A 1 1.09 -7.63 17.88
N LYS A 2 1.41 -7.67 19.20
CA LYS A 2 2.46 -6.79 19.80
C LYS A 2 3.83 -6.83 19.09
N ARG A 3 4.32 -8.00 18.66
CA ARG A 3 5.61 -8.12 17.93
C ARG A 3 5.58 -7.47 16.55
N ILE A 4 4.52 -7.68 15.78
CA ILE A 4 4.35 -7.09 14.43
C ILE A 4 4.33 -5.57 14.55
N ARG A 5 3.54 -5.01 15.47
CA ARG A 5 3.49 -3.55 15.68
C ARG A 5 4.85 -2.94 16.03
N LYS A 6 5.65 -3.60 16.87
CA LYS A 6 6.99 -3.10 17.23
C LYS A 6 7.91 -3.05 16.01
N GLN A 7 7.92 -4.10 15.18
CA GLN A 7 8.73 -4.15 13.96
C GLN A 7 8.29 -3.10 12.94
N VAL A 8 6.97 -2.91 12.79
CA VAL A 8 6.41 -1.88 11.91
C VAL A 8 6.84 -0.48 12.35
N VAL A 9 6.77 -0.16 13.65
CA VAL A 9 7.19 1.17 14.14
C VAL A 9 8.65 1.44 13.83
N ILE A 10 9.54 0.47 14.09
CA ILE A 10 10.98 0.62 13.78
C ILE A 10 11.19 0.81 12.27
N ALA A 11 10.54 -0.02 11.44
CA ALA A 11 10.64 0.11 9.98
C ALA A 11 10.13 1.48 9.51
N ILE A 12 9.03 1.97 10.07
CA ILE A 12 8.51 3.32 9.80
C ILE A 12 9.53 4.36 10.25
N GLU A 13 10.17 4.26 11.40
CA GLU A 13 11.15 5.23 11.91
C GLU A 13 12.43 5.29 11.05
N GLU A 14 12.87 4.17 10.49
CA GLU A 14 14.10 4.09 9.68
C GLU A 14 13.88 4.40 8.19
N ALA A 15 12.69 4.12 7.63
CA ALA A 15 12.43 4.25 6.20
C ALA A 15 12.43 5.70 5.68
N ASN A 16 12.86 5.95 4.45
CA ASN A 16 12.64 7.24 3.78
C ASN A 16 11.27 7.33 3.11
N ALA A 17 10.76 6.18 2.66
CA ALA A 17 9.48 6.02 1.99
C ALA A 17 8.86 4.67 2.40
N ILE A 18 7.53 4.58 2.42
CA ILE A 18 6.81 3.38 2.83
C ILE A 18 5.94 2.87 1.69
N ILE A 19 6.17 1.63 1.28
CA ILE A 19 5.26 0.89 0.40
C ILE A 19 4.28 0.13 1.30
N PHE A 20 3.03 0.57 1.33
CA PHE A 20 1.97 -0.15 2.02
C PHE A 20 1.20 -1.01 1.03
N MET A 21 1.49 -2.30 1.02
CA MET A 21 0.94 -3.23 0.04
C MET A 21 -0.28 -3.97 0.60
N VAL A 22 -1.36 -3.99 -0.19
CA VAL A 22 -2.62 -4.67 0.10
C VAL A 22 -3.00 -5.59 -1.06
N ASP A 23 -4.00 -6.44 -0.88
CA ASP A 23 -4.41 -7.46 -1.84
C ASP A 23 -5.82 -7.19 -2.35
N ALA A 24 -5.96 -6.88 -3.65
CA ALA A 24 -7.25 -6.63 -4.30
C ALA A 24 -8.25 -7.77 -4.09
N ALA A 25 -7.77 -9.02 -4.04
CA ALA A 25 -8.64 -10.18 -3.94
C ALA A 25 -9.16 -10.44 -2.51
N THR A 26 -8.42 -9.97 -1.51
CA THR A 26 -8.82 -10.06 -0.10
C THR A 26 -9.69 -8.89 0.30
N GLY A 27 -9.49 -7.74 -0.34
CA GLY A 27 -10.12 -6.48 0.01
C GLY A 27 -9.51 -5.84 1.27
N ILE A 28 -10.15 -4.79 1.78
CA ILE A 28 -9.68 -4.09 2.99
C ILE A 28 -9.91 -4.94 4.25
N THR A 29 -8.84 -5.25 4.98
CA THR A 29 -8.91 -6.01 6.23
C THR A 29 -8.88 -5.13 7.49
N GLU A 30 -9.22 -5.70 8.65
CA GLU A 30 -9.04 -5.03 9.95
C GLU A 30 -7.56 -4.70 10.22
N LEU A 31 -6.64 -5.55 9.76
CA LEU A 31 -5.21 -5.30 9.90
C LEU A 31 -4.81 -4.05 9.12
N ASP A 32 -5.28 -3.91 7.89
CA ASP A 32 -4.98 -2.75 7.03
C ASP A 32 -5.47 -1.45 7.66
N ASN A 33 -6.71 -1.43 8.14
CA ASN A 33 -7.26 -0.28 8.86
C ASN A 33 -6.41 0.09 10.08
N SER A 34 -5.97 -0.90 10.87
CA SER A 34 -5.12 -0.65 12.03
C SER A 34 -3.73 -0.11 11.67
N MET A 35 -3.25 -0.38 10.46
CA MET A 35 -1.96 0.09 9.94
C MET A 35 -2.07 1.50 9.36
N VAL A 36 -3.19 1.84 8.72
CA VAL A 36 -3.45 3.17 8.15
C VAL A 36 -3.28 4.27 9.19
N ASP A 37 -3.83 4.09 10.38
CA ASP A 37 -3.71 5.05 11.49
C ASP A 37 -2.26 5.27 11.94
N LEU A 38 -1.45 4.22 11.89
CA LEU A 38 -0.03 4.31 12.24
C LEU A 38 0.76 5.02 11.14
N LEU A 39 0.51 4.67 9.88
CA LEU A 39 1.18 5.24 8.71
C LEU A 39 0.88 6.73 8.56
N ARG A 40 -0.37 7.16 8.75
CA ARG A 40 -0.77 8.58 8.70
C ARG A 40 -0.04 9.45 9.73
N ARG A 41 0.30 8.89 10.89
CA ARG A 41 1.04 9.61 11.95
C ARG A 41 2.53 9.78 11.63
N SER A 42 3.09 8.97 10.74
CA SER A 42 4.53 8.95 10.45
C SER A 42 5.04 10.20 9.72
N LYS A 43 4.15 10.94 9.03
CA LYS A 43 4.48 12.04 8.10
C LYS A 43 5.43 11.65 6.94
N LYS A 44 5.79 10.38 6.81
CA LYS A 44 6.64 9.89 5.72
C LYS A 44 5.81 9.68 4.46
N PRO A 45 6.39 9.78 3.26
CA PRO A 45 5.72 9.40 2.01
C PRO A 45 5.22 7.96 2.10
N VAL A 46 3.92 7.77 1.91
CA VAL A 46 3.29 6.45 1.84
C VAL A 46 2.74 6.26 0.43
N PHE A 47 3.05 5.11 -0.14
CA PHE A 47 2.56 4.65 -1.44
C PHE A 47 1.68 3.42 -1.17
N LEU A 48 0.38 3.57 -1.33
CA LEU A 48 -0.56 2.45 -1.23
C LEU A 48 -0.47 1.64 -2.52
N VAL A 49 -0.13 0.36 -2.40
CA VAL A 49 0.03 -0.55 -3.54
C VAL A 49 -1.00 -1.66 -3.43
N VAL A 50 -2.03 -1.60 -4.27
CA VAL A 50 -3.06 -2.61 -4.37
C VAL A 50 -2.59 -3.67 -5.37
N ASN A 51 -2.21 -4.84 -4.86
CA ASN A 51 -1.64 -5.93 -5.65
C ASN A 51 -2.72 -6.91 -6.14
N LYS A 52 -2.37 -7.76 -7.11
CA LYS A 52 -3.21 -8.75 -7.79
C LYS A 52 -4.30 -8.16 -8.68
N VAL A 53 -4.07 -6.96 -9.20
CA VAL A 53 -4.95 -6.32 -10.19
C VAL A 53 -4.63 -6.91 -11.57
N ASP A 54 -4.94 -8.19 -11.73
CA ASP A 54 -4.51 -8.99 -12.90
C ASP A 54 -5.50 -8.87 -14.08
N ASN A 55 -6.68 -8.31 -13.85
CA ASN A 55 -7.72 -8.15 -14.87
C ASN A 55 -8.64 -6.95 -14.54
N HIS A 56 -9.59 -6.67 -15.44
CA HIS A 56 -10.50 -5.53 -15.30
C HIS A 56 -11.48 -5.68 -14.13
N GLU A 57 -11.92 -6.89 -13.81
CA GLU A 57 -12.80 -7.15 -12.66
C GLU A 57 -12.10 -6.79 -11.34
N ARG A 58 -10.85 -7.22 -11.18
CA ARG A 58 -10.01 -6.87 -10.02
C ARG A 58 -9.76 -5.36 -9.93
N LEU A 59 -9.64 -4.66 -11.07
CA LEU A 59 -9.49 -3.21 -11.06
C LEU A 59 -10.76 -2.51 -10.53
N MET A 60 -11.95 -3.03 -10.86
CA MET A 60 -13.20 -2.50 -10.32
C MET A 60 -13.33 -2.75 -8.82
N GLU A 61 -13.02 -3.95 -8.35
CA GLU A 61 -13.00 -4.29 -6.91
C GLU A 61 -12.00 -3.40 -6.15
N ALA A 62 -10.82 -3.19 -6.74
CA ALA A 62 -9.76 -2.39 -6.15
C ALA A 62 -10.14 -0.91 -5.93
N SER A 63 -11.24 -0.42 -6.52
CA SER A 63 -11.75 0.92 -6.25
C SER A 63 -12.12 1.16 -4.77
N GLU A 64 -12.42 0.12 -4.00
CA GLU A 64 -12.71 0.29 -2.57
C GLU A 64 -11.53 0.87 -1.78
N PHE A 65 -10.30 0.64 -2.24
CA PHE A 65 -9.08 1.06 -1.55
C PHE A 65 -8.87 2.57 -1.54
N TYR A 66 -9.61 3.32 -2.38
CA TYR A 66 -9.70 4.78 -2.24
C TYR A 66 -10.22 5.21 -0.86
N ALA A 67 -11.02 4.38 -0.18
CA ALA A 67 -11.52 4.65 1.16
C ALA A 67 -10.41 4.76 2.22
N LEU A 68 -9.22 4.20 1.97
CA LEU A 68 -8.06 4.32 2.85
C LEU A 68 -7.44 5.73 2.83
N GLY A 69 -7.84 6.60 1.90
CA GLY A 69 -7.52 8.02 1.89
C GLY A 69 -6.02 8.33 1.79
N PHE A 70 -5.30 7.59 0.95
CA PHE A 70 -3.93 7.91 0.57
C PHE A 70 -3.93 8.63 -0.78
N ASP A 71 -3.01 9.60 -0.94
CA ASP A 71 -2.91 10.35 -2.19
C ASP A 71 -2.22 9.55 -3.31
N ASN A 72 -1.20 8.76 -2.95
CA ASN A 72 -0.47 7.94 -3.91
C ASN A 72 -0.99 6.50 -3.84
N ILE A 73 -1.83 6.11 -4.80
CA ILE A 73 -2.41 4.76 -4.92
C ILE A 73 -2.00 4.17 -6.26
N PHE A 74 -1.46 2.96 -6.22
CA PHE A 74 -1.00 2.22 -7.39
C PHE A 74 -1.68 0.86 -7.43
N PHE A 75 -2.13 0.48 -8.63
CA PHE A 75 -2.73 -0.82 -8.90
C PHE A 75 -1.71 -1.66 -9.67
N VAL A 76 -1.34 -2.81 -9.13
CA VAL A 76 -0.27 -3.63 -9.70
C VAL A 76 -0.65 -5.09 -9.79
N SER A 77 0.05 -5.76 -10.70
CA SER A 77 0.04 -7.19 -10.86
C SER A 77 1.47 -7.70 -10.75
N SER A 78 1.87 -8.19 -9.58
CA SER A 78 3.23 -8.73 -9.40
C SER A 78 3.51 -9.95 -10.28
N ILE A 79 2.48 -10.69 -10.73
CA ILE A 79 2.66 -11.86 -11.59
C ILE A 79 2.98 -11.48 -13.04
N SER A 80 2.46 -10.35 -13.52
CA SER A 80 2.73 -9.84 -14.87
C SER A 80 3.80 -8.75 -14.91
N GLY A 81 4.10 -8.15 -13.75
CA GLY A 81 4.97 -6.97 -13.62
C GLY A 81 4.27 -5.63 -13.87
N SER A 82 2.97 -5.62 -14.24
CA SER A 82 2.22 -4.40 -14.53
C SER A 82 2.13 -3.47 -13.31
N GLY A 83 2.28 -2.16 -13.55
CA GLY A 83 2.16 -1.13 -12.52
C GLY A 83 3.40 -0.95 -11.63
N THR A 84 4.42 -1.81 -11.77
CA THR A 84 5.61 -1.77 -10.91
C THR A 84 6.58 -0.65 -11.29
N GLY A 85 6.65 -0.28 -12.58
CA GLY A 85 7.47 0.84 -13.05
C GLY A 85 6.98 2.16 -12.46
N GLU A 86 5.67 2.38 -12.49
CA GLU A 86 5.00 3.58 -11.98
C GLU A 86 5.25 3.80 -10.48
N ILE A 87 5.33 2.72 -9.70
CA ILE A 87 5.71 2.80 -8.28
C ILE A 87 7.18 3.20 -8.12
N LEU A 88 8.07 2.57 -8.89
CA LEU A 88 9.50 2.83 -8.78
C LEU A 88 9.81 4.28 -9.18
N ASP A 89 9.21 4.76 -10.28
CA ASP A 89 9.32 6.14 -10.74
C ASP A 89 8.84 7.09 -9.63
N ALA A 90 7.63 6.87 -9.10
CA ALA A 90 7.06 7.71 -8.05
C ALA A 90 7.87 7.74 -6.74
N ILE A 91 8.59 6.67 -6.42
CA ILE A 91 9.50 6.61 -5.26
C ILE A 91 10.77 7.42 -5.53
N THR A 92 11.30 7.38 -6.76
CA THR A 92 12.56 8.07 -7.10
C THR A 92 12.42 9.57 -7.33
N GLU A 93 11.21 10.05 -7.63
CA GLU A 93 10.91 11.47 -7.84
C GLU A 93 10.65 12.26 -6.55
N ARG A 94 10.63 11.61 -5.38
CA ARG A 94 10.30 12.22 -4.08
C ARG A 94 11.45 12.34 -3.09
#